data_AF-A0A2N6AUF3-F1
#
_entry.id   AF-A0A2N6AUF3-F1
#
_cell.length_a   1.000
_cell.length_b   1.000
_cell.length_c   1.000
_cell.angle_alpha   90.00
_cell.angle_beta   90.00
_cell.angle_gamma   90.00
#
_symmetry.space_group_name_H-M   'P 1'
#
loop_
_entity.id
_entity.type
_entity.pdbx_description
1 polymer ?
#
loop_
_entity_poly.entity_id
_entity_poly.type
_entity_poly.pdbx_seq_one_letter_code
_entity_poly.pdbx_strand_id
1 'polypeptide(L)'
;MRLLLDDNTVMECDVIGKFEVEEKVYIALLPEGNEDVLLYRFFEKDGEIELDRIEEDEEYYNVAEVYYDLFGPVETDEEEEMELVEEE
;
A
#
# COMPACT_ATOMS: atom_id res chain seq x y z
N MET A 1 9.90 -0.32 6.49
CA MET A 1 9.23 0.60 7.46
C MET A 1 8.91 -0.17 8.73
N ARG A 2 8.89 0.44 9.92
CA ARG A 2 8.49 -0.25 11.16
C ARG A 2 7.13 0.26 11.61
N LEU A 3 6.15 -0.62 11.65
CA LEU A 3 4.80 -0.30 12.06
C LEU A 3 4.58 -0.76 13.50
N LEU A 4 4.17 0.18 14.34
CA LEU A 4 3.68 -0.11 15.68
C LEU A 4 2.19 -0.43 15.57
N LEU A 5 1.83 -1.69 15.83
CA LEU A 5 0.43 -2.09 15.91
C LEU A 5 -0.17 -1.73 17.26
N ASP A 6 -1.50 -1.71 17.32
CA ASP A 6 -2.28 -1.42 18.52
C ASP A 6 -1.97 -2.39 19.69
N ASP A 7 -1.51 -3.61 19.38
CA ASP A 7 -1.08 -4.61 20.37
C ASP A 7 0.34 -4.37 20.93
N ASN A 8 0.91 -3.17 20.73
CA ASN A 8 2.29 -2.82 21.09
C ASN A 8 3.37 -3.67 20.40
N THR A 9 3.01 -4.45 19.38
CA THR A 9 3.96 -5.19 18.57
C THR A 9 4.53 -4.30 17.48
N VAL A 10 5.83 -4.49 17.19
CA VAL A 10 6.49 -3.84 16.05
C VAL A 10 6.58 -4.87 14.94
N MET A 11 6.01 -4.56 13.79
CA MET A 11 6.09 -5.37 12.60
C MET A 11 6.99 -4.65 11.58
N GLU A 12 7.91 -5.40 10.99
CA GLU A 12 8.69 -4.92 9.85
C GLU A 12 7.86 -5.18 8.60
N CYS A 13 7.52 -4.10 7.91
CA CYS A 13 6.76 -4.14 6.67
C CYS A 13 7.51 -3.37 5.59
N ASP A 14 7.52 -3.94 4.40
CA ASP A 14 7.91 -3.24 3.20
C ASP A 14 6.73 -2.43 2.65
N VAL A 15 7.03 -1.19 2.29
CA VAL A 15 6.03 -0.30 1.66
C VAL A 15 6.09 -0.58 0.18
N ILE A 16 5.02 -1.14 -0.37
CA ILE A 16 4.92 -1.38 -1.81
C ILE A 16 4.70 -0.04 -2.51
N GLY A 17 3.79 0.77 -1.97
CA GLY A 17 3.49 2.09 -2.49
C GLY A 17 2.33 2.75 -1.77
N LYS A 18 2.13 4.03 -2.06
CA LYS A 18 0.99 4.83 -1.62
C LYS A 18 0.27 5.39 -2.85
N PHE A 19 -1.04 5.42 -2.81
CA PHE A 19 -1.88 5.83 -3.94
C PHE A 19 -3.16 6.47 -3.44
N GLU A 20 -3.83 7.24 -4.29
CA GLU A 20 -5.07 7.94 -3.95
C GLU A 20 -6.25 7.31 -4.70
N VAL A 21 -7.34 7.02 -3.98
CA VAL A 21 -8.59 6.48 -4.52
C VAL A 21 -9.73 7.32 -3.97
N GLU A 22 -10.55 7.89 -4.85
CA GLU A 22 -11.72 8.70 -4.46
C GLU A 22 -11.40 9.79 -3.41
N GLU A 23 -10.32 10.56 -3.64
CA GLU A 23 -9.85 11.64 -2.76
C GLU A 23 -9.38 11.18 -1.37
N LYS A 24 -9.19 9.87 -1.16
CA LYS A 24 -8.60 9.27 0.05
C LYS A 24 -7.26 8.64 -0.30
N VAL A 25 -6.29 8.78 0.60
CA VAL A 25 -4.95 8.19 0.41
C VAL A 25 -4.89 6.81 1.05
N TYR A 26 -4.33 5.85 0.35
CA TYR A 26 -4.13 4.48 0.80
C TYR A 26 -2.67 4.07 0.66
N ILE A 27 -2.28 3.07 1.45
CA ILE A 27 -0.94 2.49 1.46
C ILE A 27 -1.03 0.97 1.38
N ALA A 28 -0.20 0.39 0.52
CA ALA A 28 0.00 -1.05 0.40
C ALA A 28 1.28 -1.47 1.13
N LEU A 29 1.13 -2.43 2.03
CA LEU A 29 2.18 -2.88 2.94
C LEU A 29 2.34 -4.39 2.82
N LEU A 30 3.56 -4.87 2.65
CA LEU A 30 3.90 -6.30 2.67
C LEU A 30 4.65 -6.61 3.97
N PRO A 31 4.08 -7.41 4.88
CA PRO A 31 4.79 -7.80 6.10
C PRO A 31 5.94 -8.75 5.79
N GLU A 32 7.09 -8.57 6.45
CA GLU A 32 8.17 -9.57 6.37
C GLU A 32 7.68 -10.91 6.94
N GLY A 33 7.80 -11.97 6.14
CA GLY A 33 7.35 -13.32 6.50
C GLY A 33 5.88 -13.62 6.19
N ASN A 34 5.17 -12.72 5.51
CA ASN A 34 3.87 -13.01 4.90
C ASN A 34 3.91 -12.70 3.40
N GLU A 35 3.10 -13.41 2.63
CA GLU A 35 2.94 -13.18 1.19
C GLU A 35 1.72 -12.29 0.88
N ASP A 36 0.90 -12.01 1.90
CA ASP A 36 -0.32 -11.23 1.78
C ASP A 36 -0.06 -9.73 1.90
N VAL A 37 -0.49 -8.97 0.88
CA VAL A 37 -0.45 -7.51 0.89
C VAL A 37 -1.58 -6.98 1.78
N LEU A 38 -1.25 -6.04 2.65
CA LEU A 38 -2.19 -5.34 3.50
C LEU A 38 -2.47 -3.94 2.97
N LEU A 39 -3.75 -3.64 2.77
CA LEU A 39 -4.23 -2.33 2.33
C LEU A 39 -4.82 -1.57 3.53
N TYR A 40 -4.33 -0.36 3.74
CA TYR A 40 -4.80 0.54 4.80
C TYR A 40 -5.02 1.95 4.25
N ARG A 41 -5.97 2.68 4.84
CA ARG A 41 -6.08 4.12 4.63
C ARG A 41 -4.94 4.81 5.33
N PHE A 42 -4.28 5.72 4.63
CA PHE A 42 -3.17 6.50 5.14
C PHE A 42 -3.66 7.91 5.45
N PHE A 43 -3.46 8.34 6.69
CA PHE A 43 -3.73 9.69 7.14
C PHE A 43 -2.46 10.30 7.71
N GLU A 44 -2.15 11.52 7.30
CA GLU A 44 -1.07 12.31 7.91
C GLU A 44 -1.71 13.49 8.63
N LYS A 45 -1.50 13.57 9.94
CA LYS A 45 -2.06 14.63 10.79
C LYS A 45 -1.00 15.14 11.75
N ASP A 46 -0.69 16.43 11.66
CA ASP A 46 0.30 17.10 12.53
C ASP A 46 1.70 16.45 12.51
N GLY A 47 2.06 15.76 11.42
CA GLY A 47 3.30 15.00 11.30
C GLY A 47 3.26 13.61 11.94
N GLU A 48 2.11 13.19 12.47
CA GLU A 48 1.84 11.81 12.87
C GLU A 48 1.17 11.06 11.72
N ILE A 49 1.63 9.83 11.49
CA ILE A 49 1.04 8.92 10.49
C ILE A 49 0.02 8.05 11.21
N GLU A 50 -1.23 8.09 10.75
CA GLU A 50 -2.32 7.24 11.23
C GLU A 50 -2.74 6.28 10.10
N LEU A 51 -2.92 5.00 10.44
CA LEU A 51 -3.40 3.98 9.51
C LEU A 51 -4.75 3.46 9.97
N ASP A 52 -5.74 3.43 9.07
CA ASP A 52 -7.09 2.96 9.34
C ASP A 52 -7.44 1.76 8.45
N ARG A 53 -8.18 0.79 9.01
CA ARG A 53 -8.58 -0.40 8.26
C ARG A 53 -9.77 -0.09 7.37
N ILE A 54 -9.78 -0.70 6.19
CA ILE A 54 -10.94 -0.65 5.31
C ILE A 54 -11.95 -1.68 5.81
N GLU A 55 -13.03 -1.21 6.42
CA GLU A 55 -14.10 -2.08 6.95
C GLU A 55 -15.17 -2.41 5.90
N GLU A 56 -15.25 -1.62 4.84
CA GLU A 56 -16.25 -1.77 3.79
C GLU A 56 -15.69 -2.59 2.62
N ASP A 57 -16.33 -3.72 2.30
CA ASP A 57 -15.88 -4.59 1.22
C ASP A 57 -15.80 -3.88 -0.13
N GLU A 58 -16.79 -3.05 -0.48
CA GLU A 58 -16.81 -2.31 -1.75
C GLU A 58 -15.61 -1.37 -1.87
N GLU A 59 -15.30 -0.62 -0.81
CA GLU A 59 -14.12 0.23 -0.76
C GLU A 59 -12.84 -0.59 -0.88
N TYR A 60 -12.76 -1.74 -0.20
CA TYR A 60 -11.59 -2.62 -0.29
C TYR A 60 -11.36 -3.12 -1.71
N TYR A 61 -12.42 -3.53 -2.41
CA TYR A 61 -12.32 -3.95 -3.81
C TYR A 61 -11.83 -2.83 -4.71
N ASN A 62 -12.37 -1.60 -4.58
CA ASN A 62 -11.91 -0.46 -5.37
C ASN A 62 -10.43 -0.16 -5.13
N VAL A 63 -10.00 -0.14 -3.86
CA VAL A 63 -8.61 0.12 -3.49
C VAL A 63 -7.69 -0.99 -3.99
N ALA A 64 -8.11 -2.25 -3.88
CA ALA A 64 -7.37 -3.39 -4.39
C ALA A 64 -7.24 -3.36 -5.92
N GLU A 65 -8.30 -3.01 -6.64
CA GLU A 65 -8.27 -2.87 -8.09
C GLU A 65 -7.25 -1.81 -8.52
N VAL A 66 -7.30 -0.61 -7.92
CA VAL A 66 -6.32 0.45 -8.19
C VAL A 66 -4.90 0.00 -7.81
N TYR A 67 -4.74 -0.72 -6.69
CA TYR A 67 -3.46 -1.29 -6.32
C TYR A 67 -2.92 -2.25 -7.39
N TYR A 68 -3.74 -3.18 -7.89
CA TYR A 68 -3.32 -4.13 -8.93
C TYR A 68 -3.07 -3.43 -10.27
N ASP A 69 -3.80 -2.39 -10.60
CA ASP A 69 -3.56 -1.58 -11.81
C ASP A 69 -2.22 -0.84 -11.75
N LEU A 70 -1.87 -0.29 -10.58
CA LEU A 70 -0.65 0.49 -10.38
C LEU A 70 0.61 -0.35 -10.07
N PHE A 71 0.45 -1.40 -9.26
CA PHE A 71 1.54 -2.19 -8.68
C PHE A 71 1.43 -3.68 -8.96
N GLY A 72 0.32 -4.14 -9.52
CA GLY A 72 0.15 -5.54 -9.90
C GLY A 72 1.03 -5.93 -11.08
N PRO A 73 1.13 -7.23 -11.37
CA PRO A 73 1.79 -7.68 -12.59
C PRO A 73 0.99 -7.14 -13.78
N VAL A 74 1.60 -6.30 -14.60
CA VAL A 74 0.97 -5.82 -15.82
C VAL A 74 0.73 -7.03 -16.73
N GLU A 75 -0.52 -7.47 -16.90
CA GLU A 75 -0.90 -8.51 -17.88
C GLU A 75 -0.92 -7.95 -19.31
N THR A 76 0.07 -7.13 -19.68
CA THR A 76 0.38 -6.88 -21.08
C THR A 76 1.38 -7.94 -21.54
N ASP A 77 0.87 -8.85 -22.36
CA ASP A 77 1.63 -9.23 -23.55
C ASP A 77 2.03 -7.89 -24.22
N GLU A 78 3.32 -7.52 -24.13
CA GLU A 78 4.00 -6.28 -24.60
C GLU A 78 4.57 -5.36 -23.49
N GLU A 79 5.90 -5.47 -23.36
CA GLU A 79 6.89 -4.67 -22.65
C GLU A 79 6.52 -3.19 -22.34
N GLU A 80 6.49 -2.79 -21.06
CA GLU A 80 6.90 -1.43 -20.67
C GLU A 80 7.89 -1.47 -19.51
N GLU A 81 9.12 -1.07 -19.85
CA GLU A 81 10.28 -0.81 -19.02
C GLU A 81 9.99 0.34 -18.03
N MET A 82 9.73 0.06 -16.76
CA MET A 82 9.90 1.08 -15.72
C MET A 82 11.38 1.13 -15.33
N GLU A 83 12.13 1.97 -16.04
CA GLU A 83 13.47 2.43 -15.66
C GLU A 83 13.37 3.20 -14.33
N LEU A 84 13.66 2.53 -13.21
CA LEU A 84 14.00 3.23 -11.97
C LEU A 84 15.39 3.85 -12.17
N VAL A 85 15.42 5.11 -12.59
CA VAL A 85 16.62 5.96 -12.54
C VAL A 85 17.20 5.93 -11.12
N GLU A 86 18.38 5.34 -11.00
CA GLU A 86 19.23 5.50 -9.83
C GLU A 86 19.63 6.98 -9.72
N GLU A 87 19.25 7.66 -8.63
CA GLU A 87 19.90 8.92 -8.24
C GLU A 87 20.83 8.68 -7.03
N GLU A 88 22.11 8.54 -7.40
CA GLU A 88 23.41 8.87 -6.78
C GLU A 88 23.88 8.22 -5.45
#